data_AF-A0A0M9E5Y9-F1
#
_entry.id   AF-A0A0M9E5Y9-F1
#
_cell.length_a   1.000
_cell.length_b   1.000
_cell.length_c   1.000
_cell.angle_alpha   90.00
_cell.angle_beta   90.00
_cell.angle_gamma   90.00
#
_symmetry.space_group_name_H-M   'P 1'
#
loop_
_entity.id
_entity.type
_entity.pdbx_description
1 polymer ?
#
loop_
_entity_poly.entity_id
_entity_poly.type
_entity_poly.pdbx_seq_one_letter_code
_entity_poly.pdbx_strand_id
1 'polypeptide(L)'
;MEIKVEEISAQIKKSIYGFEEKIDVSEIGTVLSVGDYIARVYGLEKAMSSELLQFPNDVYGMALNLEDETIGSVLFGESQLVHEGDIVKRTGRIMN
;
A
#
# COMPACT_ATOMS: atom_id res chain seq x y z
N MET A 1 -20.35 17.05 32.00
CA MET A 1 -19.95 16.77 30.62
C MET A 1 -20.09 15.26 30.45
N GLU A 2 -21.32 14.80 30.24
CA GLU A 2 -21.64 13.39 30.00
C GLU A 2 -21.28 13.08 28.55
N ILE A 3 -20.18 12.36 28.36
CA ILE A 3 -19.86 11.77 27.06
C ILE A 3 -20.89 10.66 26.85
N LYS A 4 -21.88 10.89 25.99
CA LYS A 4 -22.92 9.91 25.65
C LYS A 4 -22.25 8.71 24.98
N VAL A 5 -22.18 7.61 25.72
CA VAL A 5 -21.62 6.32 25.28
C VAL A 5 -22.28 5.81 23.99
N GLU A 6 -23.51 6.25 23.70
CA GLU A 6 -24.23 5.94 22.47
C GLU A 6 -23.53 6.47 21.21
N GLU A 7 -22.87 7.62 21.29
CA GLU A 7 -22.27 8.31 20.15
C GLU A 7 -20.96 7.64 19.72
N ILE A 8 -20.18 7.16 20.69
CA ILE A 8 -18.96 6.36 20.47
C ILE A 8 -19.34 5.01 19.82
N SER A 9 -20.40 4.36 20.32
CA SER A 9 -20.86 3.08 19.77
C SER A 9 -21.39 3.19 18.34
N ALA A 10 -22.05 4.31 18.01
CA ALA A 10 -22.54 4.59 16.66
C ALA A 10 -21.39 4.84 15.68
N GLN A 11 -20.33 5.56 16.09
CA GLN A 11 -19.15 5.78 15.26
C GLN A 11 -18.42 4.47 14.94
N ILE A 12 -18.21 3.60 15.92
CA ILE A 12 -17.55 2.30 15.71
C ILE A 12 -18.37 1.41 14.77
N LYS A 13 -19.70 1.32 14.99
CA LYS A 13 -20.58 0.54 14.10
C LYS A 13 -20.54 1.04 12.66
N LYS A 14 -20.53 2.35 12.45
CA LYS A 14 -20.48 2.96 11.11
C LYS A 14 -19.17 2.63 10.38
N SER A 15 -18.05 2.59 11.09
CA SER A 15 -16.75 2.17 10.51
C SER A 15 -16.71 0.69 10.13
N ILE A 16 -17.51 -0.17 10.78
CA ILE A 16 -17.60 -1.60 10.46
C ILE A 16 -18.52 -1.85 9.25
N TYR A 17 -19.65 -1.14 9.14
CA TYR A 17 -20.59 -1.32 8.02
C TYR A 17 -20.11 -0.75 6.67
N GLY A 18 -19.12 0.14 6.67
CA GLY A 18 -18.49 0.65 5.44
C GLY A 18 -17.37 -0.22 4.89
N PHE A 19 -17.04 -1.33 5.55
CA PHE A 19 -15.90 -2.19 5.21
C PHE A 19 -16.28 -3.28 4.20
N GLU A 20 -16.90 -2.90 3.08
CA GLU A 20 -16.89 -3.72 1.87
C GLU A 20 -15.65 -3.34 1.06
N GLU A 21 -14.47 -3.78 1.50
CA GLU A 21 -13.23 -3.62 0.74
C GLU A 21 -13.33 -4.53 -0.49
N LYS A 22 -13.87 -4.00 -1.59
CA LYS A 22 -13.75 -4.65 -2.90
C LYS A 22 -12.26 -4.74 -3.19
N ILE A 23 -11.71 -5.93 -3.02
CA ILE A 23 -10.33 -6.22 -3.38
C ILE A 23 -10.22 -6.12 -4.91
N ASP A 24 -9.82 -4.94 -5.40
CA ASP A 24 -9.50 -4.75 -6.80
C ASP A 24 -8.08 -5.30 -7.03
N VAL A 25 -7.99 -6.41 -7.74
CA VAL A 25 -6.71 -7.11 -8.00
C VAL A 25 -5.72 -6.20 -8.73
N SER A 26 -6.21 -5.24 -9.52
CA SER A 26 -5.35 -4.23 -10.18
C SER A 26 -4.61 -3.32 -9.18
N GLU A 27 -5.02 -3.35 -7.91
CA GLU A 27 -4.45 -2.54 -6.83
C GLU A 27 -3.39 -3.26 -6.00
N ILE A 28 -3.15 -4.53 -6.28
CA ILE A 28 -2.21 -5.38 -5.58
C ILE A 28 -1.02 -5.70 -6.48
N GLY A 29 0.16 -5.75 -5.88
CA GLY A 29 1.36 -6.31 -6.50
C GLY A 29 2.11 -7.24 -5.57
N THR A 30 3.13 -7.86 -6.11
CA THR A 30 4.00 -8.81 -5.40
C THR A 30 5.45 -8.41 -5.59
N VAL A 31 6.24 -8.40 -4.51
CA VAL A 31 7.67 -8.14 -4.58
C VAL A 31 8.37 -9.29 -5.30
N LEU A 32 9.05 -8.99 -6.41
CA LEU A 32 9.91 -9.92 -7.14
C LEU A 32 11.33 -9.95 -6.58
N SER A 33 11.85 -8.80 -6.17
CA SER A 33 13.17 -8.70 -5.55
C SER A 33 13.30 -7.41 -4.77
N VAL A 34 14.21 -7.41 -3.80
CA VAL A 34 14.55 -6.23 -3.00
C VAL A 34 16.06 -6.21 -2.73
N GLY A 35 16.68 -5.05 -2.88
CA GLY A 35 18.11 -4.84 -2.63
C GLY A 35 18.46 -3.36 -2.70
N ASP A 36 19.41 -2.92 -1.86
CA ASP A 36 19.88 -1.52 -1.83
C ASP A 36 18.75 -0.47 -1.79
N TYR A 37 17.72 -0.72 -0.99
CA TYR A 37 16.51 0.11 -0.88
C TYR A 37 15.66 0.22 -2.17
N ILE A 38 15.89 -0.64 -3.15
CA ILE A 38 15.08 -0.74 -4.37
C ILE A 38 14.32 -2.07 -4.34
N ALA A 39 13.01 -2.00 -4.50
CA ALA A 39 12.14 -3.15 -4.69
C ALA A 39 11.64 -3.19 -6.13
N ARG A 40 11.60 -4.38 -6.71
CA ARG A 40 10.87 -4.66 -7.95
C ARG A 40 9.55 -5.31 -7.60
N VAL A 41 8.46 -4.77 -8.12
CA VAL A 41 7.11 -5.22 -7.82
C VAL A 41 6.42 -5.63 -9.13
N TYR A 42 5.83 -6.81 -9.17
CA TYR A 42 4.97 -7.27 -10.25
C TYR A 42 3.52 -6.87 -9.99
N GLY A 43 2.77 -6.53 -11.03
CA GLY A 43 1.36 -6.14 -10.93
C GLY A 43 1.20 -4.63 -10.73
N LEU A 44 0.24 -4.23 -9.87
CA LEU A 44 -0.10 -2.81 -9.66
C LEU A 44 -0.45 -2.07 -10.97
N GLU A 45 -1.22 -2.68 -11.86
CA GLU A 45 -1.47 -2.21 -13.24
C GLU A 45 -1.88 -0.72 -13.37
N LYS A 46 -2.66 -0.20 -12.42
CA LYS A 46 -3.11 1.20 -12.43
C LYS A 46 -2.14 2.17 -11.74
N ALA A 47 -0.95 1.75 -11.31
CA ALA A 47 -0.09 2.58 -10.45
C ALA A 47 0.49 3.76 -11.24
N MET A 48 0.64 4.89 -10.56
CA MET A 48 1.14 6.11 -11.17
C MET A 48 2.60 6.36 -10.79
N SER A 49 3.33 7.06 -11.66
CA SER A 49 4.69 7.48 -11.35
C SER A 49 4.67 8.46 -10.17
N SER A 50 5.66 8.34 -9.29
CA SER A 50 5.74 9.07 -8.01
C SER A 50 4.59 8.78 -7.04
N GLU A 51 3.87 7.68 -7.23
CA GLU A 51 2.87 7.22 -6.26
C GLU A 51 3.52 6.53 -5.06
N LEU A 52 2.98 6.78 -3.87
CA LEU A 52 3.36 6.07 -2.66
C LEU A 52 2.74 4.66 -2.67
N LEU A 53 3.59 3.65 -2.47
CA LEU A 53 3.23 2.25 -2.32
C LEU A 53 3.41 1.84 -0.87
N GLN A 54 2.53 0.97 -0.40
CA GLN A 54 2.57 0.39 0.94
C GLN A 54 3.08 -1.06 0.84
N PHE A 55 4.19 -1.31 1.51
CA PHE A 55 4.78 -2.63 1.71
C PHE A 55 4.37 -3.15 3.09
N PRO A 56 4.65 -4.44 3.39
CA PRO A 56 4.45 -4.97 4.74
C PRO A 56 5.31 -4.25 5.78
N ASN A 57 5.02 -4.48 7.07
CA ASN A 57 5.79 -3.97 8.20
C ASN A 57 5.88 -2.43 8.26
N ASP A 58 4.82 -1.74 7.83
CA ASP A 58 4.73 -0.27 7.77
C ASP A 58 5.84 0.39 6.94
N VAL A 59 6.44 -0.36 6.02
CA VAL A 59 7.39 0.19 5.04
C VAL A 59 6.60 0.83 3.91
N TYR A 60 7.02 2.02 3.53
CA TYR A 60 6.49 2.70 2.36
C TYR A 60 7.56 2.77 1.27
N GLY A 61 7.14 2.88 0.02
CA GLY A 61 8.03 3.17 -1.08
C GLY A 61 7.38 4.09 -2.10
N MET A 62 8.15 4.58 -3.06
CA MET A 62 7.65 5.39 -4.15
C MET A 62 7.85 4.66 -5.48
N ALA A 63 6.81 4.60 -6.30
CA ALA A 63 6.89 4.06 -7.66
C ALA A 63 7.67 5.04 -8.54
N LEU A 64 8.75 4.56 -9.17
CA LEU A 64 9.62 5.39 -10.02
C LEU A 64 9.52 4.95 -11.48
N ASN A 65 9.88 3.71 -11.75
CA ASN A 65 9.93 3.15 -13.09
C ASN A 65 8.73 2.23 -13.31
N LEU A 66 7.82 2.61 -14.21
CA LEU A 66 6.68 1.79 -14.60
C LEU A 66 7.03 1.11 -15.92
N GLU A 67 7.35 -0.18 -15.88
CA GLU A 67 7.51 -1.04 -17.06
C GLU A 67 6.20 -1.80 -17.32
N ASP A 68 6.10 -2.48 -18.47
CA ASP A 68 4.85 -3.16 -18.89
C ASP A 68 4.37 -4.22 -17.87
N GLU A 69 5.29 -4.88 -17.16
CA GLU A 69 4.98 -5.94 -16.19
C GLU A 69 5.53 -5.69 -14.78
N THR A 70 6.47 -4.75 -14.63
CA THR A 70 7.15 -4.52 -13.35
C THR A 70 7.27 -3.04 -12.99
N ILE A 71 7.28 -2.77 -11.70
CA ILE A 71 7.46 -1.44 -11.13
C ILE A 71 8.73 -1.43 -10.29
N GLY A 72 9.63 -0.52 -10.62
CA GLY A 72 10.75 -0.16 -9.75
C GLY A 72 10.27 0.81 -8.68
N SER A 73 10.42 0.43 -7.41
CA SER A 73 10.07 1.26 -6.27
C SER A 73 11.27 1.50 -5.35
N VAL A 74 11.45 2.74 -4.90
CA VAL A 74 12.41 3.06 -3.84
C VAL A 74 11.73 2.96 -2.48
N LEU A 75 12.34 2.27 -1.53
CA LEU A 75 11.81 2.08 -0.17
C LEU A 75 12.23 3.23 0.75
N PHE A 76 11.28 3.74 1.51
CA PHE A 76 11.44 4.72 2.58
C PHE A 76 11.44 4.04 3.95
N GLY A 77 12.34 3.08 4.11
CA GLY A 77 12.46 2.27 5.32
C GLY A 77 13.55 1.21 5.18
N GLU A 78 13.65 0.32 6.16
CA GLU A 78 14.64 -0.76 6.13
C GLU A 78 14.23 -1.84 5.12
N SER A 79 15.06 -2.04 4.09
CA SER A 79 14.82 -3.06 3.06
C SER A 79 14.80 -4.49 3.60
N GLN A 80 15.39 -4.73 4.78
CA GLN A 80 15.40 -6.04 5.46
C GLN A 80 14.00 -6.48 5.94
N LEU A 81 13.07 -5.55 6.05
CA LEU A 81 11.69 -5.83 6.47
C LEU A 81 10.79 -6.24 5.29
N VAL A 82 11.29 -6.14 4.06
CA VAL A 82 10.58 -6.52 2.84
C VAL A 82 11.25 -7.75 2.26
N HIS A 83 10.47 -8.72 1.80
CA HIS A 83 10.96 -9.96 1.22
C HIS A 83 10.31 -10.23 -0.14
N GLU A 84 10.96 -11.08 -0.94
CA GLU A 84 10.35 -11.62 -2.16
C GLU A 84 9.05 -12.36 -1.83
N GLY A 85 8.02 -12.16 -2.66
CA GLY A 85 6.68 -12.69 -2.44
C GLY A 85 5.77 -11.83 -1.58
N ASP A 86 6.30 -10.75 -0.98
CA ASP A 86 5.48 -9.84 -0.17
C ASP A 86 4.45 -9.11 -1.00
N ILE A 87 3.29 -8.86 -0.38
CA ILE A 87 2.18 -8.14 -1.00
C ILE A 87 2.41 -6.64 -0.87
N VAL A 88 2.32 -5.95 -1.99
CA VAL A 88 2.41 -4.49 -2.08
C VAL A 88 1.04 -3.94 -2.46
N LYS A 89 0.62 -2.88 -1.79
CA LYS A 89 -0.64 -2.19 -2.09
C LYS A 89 -0.34 -0.77 -2.56
N ARG A 90 -1.13 -0.31 -3.53
CA ARG A 90 -1.14 1.12 -3.87
C ARG A 90 -1.79 1.93 -2.75
N THR A 91 -1.46 3.20 -2.67
CA THR A 91 -2.13 4.12 -1.74
C THR A 91 -2.97 5.19 -2.44
N GLY A 92 -2.84 5.34 -3.77
CA GLY A 92 -3.45 6.41 -4.55
C GLY A 92 -2.83 7.79 -4.30
N ARG A 93 -1.83 7.91 -3.40
CA ARG A 93 -1.23 9.18 -3.02
C ARG A 93 -0.01 9.46 -3.90
N ILE A 94 -0.16 10.38 -4.83
CA ILE A 94 0.96 10.90 -5.62
C ILE A 94 1.73 11.91 -4.77
N MET A 95 3.05 11.72 -4.66
CA MET A 95 3.93 12.71 -4.04
C MET A 95 4.24 13.79 -5.08
N ASN A 96 3.77 15.02 -4.82
CA ASN A 96 4.02 16.22 -5.62
C ASN A 96 4.89 17.19 -4.81
#